data_AF-A0AAD4K274-F1
#
_entry.id   AF-A0AAD4K274-F1
#
_cell.length_a   1.000
_cell.length_b   1.000
_cell.length_c   1.000
_cell.angle_alpha   90.00
_cell.angle_beta   90.00
_cell.angle_gamma   90.00
#
_symmetry.space_group_name_H-M   'P 1'
#
loop_
_entity.id
_entity.type
_entity.pdbx_description
1 polymer ?
#
loop_
_entity_poly.entity_id
_entity_poly.type
_entity_poly.pdbx_seq_one_letter_code
_entity_poly.pdbx_strand_id
1 'polypeptide(L)'
;MKYFNCEIFAIIAAVTFAFAYDEKESPYRSSFMHPYPPFSYYDDGTDPGEALFITPLLSNDSLTKADVRNIALVKGKQFLNVKSFAGYLTVNEAYNSNLFFWYFPAQESPETAPVVLWLQGGPGASSLIGLFLENGPLKLHSDGKLKKRKYSWSKTHNLIFIDSPVGSGFSFTDKAAGFARNEQDVGRDLHEAMLQLYELFDWQNSSGFWITGESYAGKYVPALAYRIHKAQQSYDFQGKHIPLKGMAIGNGLCDPLHQLKYGDYLYQLGLIDDNGLAAFHVAEAAGEECIRKKDMVGAFEIFDSLILGDLPKGSIFKNLTGFDWFYNYLQAHDDNCFINLGNFLQSGATRQAIHVGNHTFHDMDKENKVKNSLMEDYMDSVAPWLEELLKHYPICMYSGQLDVIIAYPMTRNFLKMLKFPDADYYKIAPRKIWRVDGELAGYVKQAGNLIDVLVRNAGHMVPYDQPKWIYELIYHLTHQKHAL
;
A
#
# COMPACT_ATOMS: atom_id res chain seq x y z
N MET A 1 -31.21 -26.89 -23.01
CA MET A 1 -32.33 -26.74 -22.07
C MET A 1 -32.08 -27.72 -20.92
N LYS A 2 -32.00 -27.19 -19.70
CA LYS A 2 -31.95 -27.85 -18.37
C LYS A 2 -30.80 -28.82 -18.09
N TYR A 3 -29.88 -28.38 -17.23
CA TYR A 3 -29.52 -28.97 -15.92
C TYR A 3 -28.23 -28.28 -15.45
N PHE A 4 -28.33 -27.09 -14.86
CA PHE A 4 -27.26 -26.46 -14.08
C PHE A 4 -27.88 -25.46 -13.10
N ASN A 5 -27.33 -25.39 -11.88
CA ASN A 5 -27.64 -24.49 -10.76
C ASN A 5 -28.75 -24.91 -9.78
N CYS A 6 -28.45 -25.90 -8.92
CA CYS A 6 -29.18 -26.10 -7.66
C CYS A 6 -28.27 -26.22 -6.41
N GLU A 7 -26.96 -26.48 -6.56
CA GLU A 7 -26.09 -26.72 -5.38
C GLU A 7 -25.37 -25.46 -4.85
N ILE A 8 -25.16 -24.42 -5.65
CA ILE A 8 -24.51 -23.18 -5.19
C ILE A 8 -25.43 -22.33 -4.29
N PHE A 9 -26.76 -22.40 -4.50
CA PHE A 9 -27.74 -21.74 -3.63
C PHE A 9 -27.84 -22.38 -2.24
N ALA A 10 -27.50 -23.67 -2.09
CA ALA A 10 -27.57 -24.36 -0.81
C ALA A 10 -26.45 -23.95 0.16
N ILE A 11 -25.29 -23.54 -0.35
CA ILE A 11 -24.13 -23.12 0.47
C ILE A 11 -24.34 -21.71 1.04
N ILE A 12 -24.99 -20.82 0.28
CA ILE A 12 -25.41 -19.50 0.77
C ILE A 12 -26.58 -19.65 1.77
N ALA A 13 -27.49 -20.60 1.55
CA ALA A 13 -28.64 -20.85 2.42
C ALA A 13 -28.26 -21.38 3.83
N ALA A 14 -27.16 -22.12 3.96
CA ALA A 14 -26.70 -22.66 5.25
C ALA A 14 -26.19 -21.59 6.22
N VAL A 15 -25.74 -20.44 5.71
CA VAL A 15 -25.30 -19.28 6.51
C VAL A 15 -26.50 -18.39 6.91
N THR A 16 -27.64 -18.49 6.22
CA THR A 16 -28.85 -17.69 6.49
C THR A 16 -29.82 -18.26 7.53
N PHE A 17 -29.59 -19.44 8.10
CA PHE A 17 -30.51 -20.02 9.10
C PHE A 17 -30.55 -19.29 10.46
N ALA A 18 -29.79 -18.20 10.63
CA ALA A 18 -29.91 -17.33 11.80
C ALA A 18 -30.91 -16.16 11.65
N PHE A 19 -31.25 -15.69 10.45
CA PHE A 19 -32.18 -14.55 10.30
C PHE A 19 -32.96 -14.60 8.99
N ALA A 20 -34.29 -14.56 9.10
CA ALA A 20 -35.23 -14.62 7.98
C ALA A 20 -35.16 -13.37 7.09
N TYR A 21 -34.99 -13.53 5.77
CA TYR A 21 -35.59 -12.60 4.80
C TYR A 21 -35.78 -13.19 3.39
N ASP A 22 -36.79 -12.64 2.74
CA ASP A 22 -37.53 -12.99 1.53
C ASP A 22 -36.76 -12.69 0.22
N GLU A 23 -36.92 -13.54 -0.79
CA GLU A 23 -36.30 -13.41 -2.13
C GLU A 23 -37.24 -12.66 -3.09
N LYS A 24 -36.82 -11.47 -3.56
CA LYS A 24 -37.17 -10.91 -4.88
C LYS A 24 -36.31 -9.67 -5.18
N GLU A 25 -35.72 -9.68 -6.38
CA GLU A 25 -34.89 -8.64 -7.04
C GLU A 25 -33.41 -8.55 -6.61
N SER A 26 -32.50 -8.57 -7.59
CA SER A 26 -31.07 -8.32 -7.41
C SER A 26 -30.84 -6.84 -7.07
N PRO A 27 -30.35 -6.48 -5.87
CA PRO A 27 -30.34 -5.10 -5.40
C PRO A 27 -28.91 -4.52 -5.33
N TYR A 28 -28.04 -4.77 -6.31
CA TYR A 28 -26.71 -4.14 -6.35
C TYR A 28 -26.80 -2.66 -6.78
N ARG A 29 -27.49 -1.87 -5.96
CA ARG A 29 -27.37 -0.41 -5.83
C ARG A 29 -27.68 -0.05 -4.38
N SER A 30 -26.65 0.09 -3.55
CA SER A 30 -26.52 1.19 -2.57
C SER A 30 -25.28 1.04 -1.69
N SER A 31 -24.51 2.14 -1.65
CA SER A 31 -23.48 2.58 -0.70
C SER A 31 -22.65 1.55 0.06
N PHE A 32 -21.34 1.66 -0.12
CA PHE A 32 -20.35 1.03 0.74
C PHE A 32 -20.40 1.60 2.19
N MET A 33 -20.30 0.75 3.22
CA MET A 33 -20.09 1.08 4.63
C MET A 33 -18.62 0.91 5.01
N HIS A 34 -17.85 2.00 5.01
CA HIS A 34 -16.39 2.00 5.10
C HIS A 34 -15.80 1.56 6.47
N PRO A 35 -14.71 0.75 6.51
CA PRO A 35 -13.92 0.45 7.70
C PRO A 35 -12.84 1.50 8.04
N TYR A 36 -12.65 2.52 7.19
CA TYR A 36 -11.88 3.73 7.52
C TYR A 36 -12.82 4.94 7.58
N PRO A 37 -12.69 5.85 8.56
CA PRO A 37 -13.46 7.08 8.54
C PRO A 37 -13.06 7.91 7.31
N PRO A 38 -13.95 8.14 6.32
CA PRO A 38 -13.63 8.97 5.17
C PRO A 38 -13.27 10.37 5.66
N PHE A 39 -12.22 10.98 5.11
CA PHE A 39 -11.95 12.38 5.41
C PHE A 39 -13.16 13.22 5.00
N SER A 40 -13.78 13.88 5.99
CA SER A 40 -14.78 14.88 5.67
C SER A 40 -14.10 16.04 4.95
N TYR A 41 -14.78 16.57 3.93
CA TYR A 41 -14.31 17.78 3.27
C TYR A 41 -14.06 18.86 4.33
N TYR A 42 -12.87 19.45 4.27
CA TYR A 42 -12.46 20.51 5.18
C TYR A 42 -11.92 21.70 4.39
N ASP A 43 -12.45 22.88 4.69
CA ASP A 43 -12.00 24.16 4.13
C ASP A 43 -11.98 25.19 5.27
N ASP A 44 -10.83 25.82 5.46
CA ASP A 44 -10.60 26.84 6.49
C ASP A 44 -10.68 28.29 5.94
N GLY A 45 -11.00 28.44 4.65
CA GLY A 45 -11.09 29.73 3.95
C GLY A 45 -9.74 30.33 3.55
N THR A 46 -8.62 29.63 3.78
CA THR A 46 -7.29 30.06 3.36
C THR A 46 -7.06 29.72 1.89
N ASP A 47 -6.55 30.67 1.10
CA ASP A 47 -6.21 30.45 -0.31
C ASP A 47 -5.15 29.34 -0.45
N PRO A 48 -5.46 28.20 -1.10
CA PRO A 48 -4.52 27.11 -1.28
C PRO A 48 -3.52 27.37 -2.42
N GLY A 49 -3.59 28.51 -3.11
CA GLY A 49 -2.74 28.86 -4.23
C GLY A 49 -2.97 27.99 -5.47
N GLU A 50 -2.02 28.08 -6.41
CA GLU A 50 -2.05 27.31 -7.65
C GLU A 50 -1.35 25.96 -7.51
N ALA A 51 -1.83 24.97 -8.28
CA ALA A 51 -1.19 23.68 -8.36
C ALA A 51 0.10 23.74 -9.19
N LEU A 52 1.16 23.08 -8.73
CA LEU A 52 2.43 23.01 -9.45
C LEU A 52 2.55 21.70 -10.23
N PHE A 53 2.64 21.81 -11.56
CA PHE A 53 2.93 20.69 -12.44
C PHE A 53 4.41 20.69 -12.82
N ILE A 54 5.12 19.62 -12.48
CA ILE A 54 6.55 19.46 -12.74
C ILE A 54 6.83 19.08 -14.19
N THR A 55 5.98 18.24 -14.79
CA THR A 55 6.20 17.70 -16.14
C THR A 55 6.41 18.78 -17.20
N PRO A 56 5.59 19.85 -17.28
CA PRO A 56 5.83 20.93 -18.25
C PRO A 56 7.12 21.71 -17.99
N LEU A 57 7.56 21.79 -16.73
CA LEU A 57 8.79 22.49 -16.36
C LEU A 57 10.05 21.69 -16.72
N LEU A 58 9.96 20.35 -16.72
CA LEU A 58 11.07 19.49 -17.14
C LEU A 58 11.41 19.63 -18.63
N SER A 59 10.40 19.92 -19.45
CA SER A 59 10.52 20.12 -20.91
C SER A 59 10.84 21.57 -21.30
N ASN A 60 11.00 22.48 -20.34
CA ASN A 60 11.27 23.88 -20.61
C ASN A 60 12.79 24.15 -20.66
N ASP A 61 13.33 24.31 -21.87
CA ASP A 61 14.75 24.55 -22.12
C ASP A 61 15.32 25.84 -21.46
N SER A 62 14.46 26.76 -21.03
CA SER A 62 14.88 27.97 -20.30
C SER A 62 15.14 27.74 -18.80
N LEU A 63 14.73 26.59 -18.26
CA LEU A 63 14.88 26.26 -16.84
C LEU A 63 15.92 25.16 -16.65
N THR A 64 16.86 25.37 -15.74
CA THR A 64 17.73 24.29 -15.31
C THR A 64 16.96 23.36 -14.35
N LYS A 65 17.42 22.11 -14.19
CA LYS A 65 16.84 21.22 -13.16
C LYS A 65 17.01 21.77 -11.73
N ALA A 66 17.97 22.66 -11.49
CA ALA A 66 18.07 23.37 -10.21
C ALA A 66 16.93 24.39 -10.03
N ASP A 67 16.54 25.10 -11.09
CA ASP A 67 15.41 26.03 -11.06
C ASP A 67 14.10 25.29 -10.80
N VAL A 68 13.86 24.17 -11.49
CA VAL A 68 12.66 23.33 -11.26
C VAL A 68 12.62 22.82 -9.82
N ARG A 69 13.75 22.37 -9.26
CA ARG A 69 13.83 21.98 -7.84
C ARG A 69 13.53 23.15 -6.90
N ASN A 70 14.00 24.36 -7.21
CA ASN A 70 13.72 25.54 -6.40
C ASN A 70 12.23 25.92 -6.43
N ILE A 71 11.55 25.74 -7.56
CA ILE A 71 10.10 25.94 -7.71
C ILE A 71 9.34 24.88 -6.90
N ALA A 72 9.75 23.61 -6.99
CA ALA A 72 9.14 22.48 -6.27
C ALA A 72 9.37 22.48 -4.74
N LEU A 73 10.22 23.37 -4.23
CA LEU A 73 10.57 23.41 -2.81
C LEU A 73 9.33 23.72 -1.95
N VAL A 74 9.04 22.87 -0.98
CA VAL A 74 7.94 23.05 -0.02
C VAL A 74 8.29 24.18 0.95
N LYS A 75 7.40 25.17 1.06
CA LYS A 75 7.60 26.36 1.91
C LYS A 75 6.50 26.45 2.96
N GLY A 76 6.82 26.10 4.21
CA GLY A 76 5.88 26.21 5.32
C GLY A 76 6.55 26.00 6.68
N LYS A 77 6.44 26.99 7.58
CA LYS A 77 7.00 26.89 8.94
C LYS A 77 6.37 25.76 9.76
N GLN A 78 5.13 25.37 9.42
CA GLN A 78 4.44 24.23 10.02
C GLN A 78 5.20 22.91 9.82
N PHE A 79 6.04 22.79 8.79
CA PHE A 79 6.88 21.62 8.53
C PHE A 79 8.24 21.65 9.24
N LEU A 80 8.42 22.54 10.23
CA LEU A 80 9.61 22.59 11.09
C LEU A 80 10.94 22.74 10.32
N ASN A 81 10.89 23.45 9.19
CA ASN A 81 12.00 23.65 8.26
C ASN A 81 12.61 22.34 7.73
N VAL A 82 11.83 21.26 7.66
CA VAL A 82 12.24 20.03 6.96
C VAL A 82 12.26 20.31 5.46
N LYS A 83 13.45 20.26 4.86
CA LYS A 83 13.64 20.43 3.42
C LYS A 83 12.90 19.31 2.68
N SER A 84 12.04 19.68 1.74
CA SER A 84 11.29 18.72 0.92
C SER A 84 10.79 19.38 -0.37
N PHE A 85 10.37 18.55 -1.31
CA PHE A 85 9.91 18.97 -2.63
C PHE A 85 8.60 18.27 -2.96
N ALA A 86 7.64 18.97 -3.54
CA ALA A 86 6.33 18.43 -3.89
C ALA A 86 5.79 19.04 -5.18
N GLY A 87 4.84 18.33 -5.80
CA GLY A 87 4.16 18.77 -7.01
C GLY A 87 3.52 17.60 -7.75
N TYR A 88 2.98 17.88 -8.93
CA TYR A 88 2.34 16.89 -9.80
C TYR A 88 3.25 16.44 -10.93
N LEU A 89 3.19 15.14 -11.21
CA LEU A 89 3.79 14.48 -12.36
C LEU A 89 2.68 14.00 -13.27
N THR A 90 2.59 14.55 -14.48
CA THR A 90 1.67 14.08 -15.52
C THR A 90 2.19 12.75 -16.05
N VAL A 91 1.41 11.69 -15.83
CA VAL A 91 1.75 10.30 -16.22
C VAL A 91 0.95 9.83 -17.44
N ASN A 92 -0.14 10.52 -17.76
CA ASN A 92 -0.91 10.30 -18.99
C ASN A 92 -1.58 11.60 -19.45
N GLU A 93 -1.01 12.24 -20.46
CA GLU A 93 -1.52 13.51 -21.03
C GLU A 93 -2.92 13.35 -21.65
N ALA A 94 -3.23 12.21 -22.26
CA ALA A 94 -4.50 12.00 -22.97
C ALA A 94 -5.72 12.11 -22.03
N TYR A 95 -5.51 11.80 -20.75
CA TYR A 95 -6.54 11.82 -19.72
C TYR A 95 -6.31 12.89 -18.65
N ASN A 96 -5.26 13.69 -18.78
CA ASN A 96 -4.76 14.60 -17.75
C ASN A 96 -4.60 13.87 -16.40
N SER A 97 -3.99 12.69 -16.43
CA SER A 97 -3.72 11.90 -15.22
C SER A 97 -2.42 12.34 -14.59
N ASN A 98 -2.50 12.73 -13.32
CA ASN A 98 -1.41 13.33 -12.57
C ASN A 98 -1.21 12.60 -11.24
N LEU A 99 0.03 12.24 -10.93
CA LEU A 99 0.43 11.71 -9.62
C LEU A 99 1.05 12.83 -8.77
N PHE A 100 0.58 13.00 -7.55
CA PHE A 100 1.21 13.84 -6.55
C PHE A 100 2.38 13.09 -5.89
N PHE A 101 3.53 13.76 -5.78
CA PHE A 101 4.67 13.25 -5.02
C PHE A 101 5.09 14.23 -3.92
N TRP A 102 5.71 13.68 -2.88
CA TRP A 102 6.42 14.44 -1.86
C TRP A 102 7.74 13.76 -1.52
N TYR A 103 8.85 14.43 -1.84
CA TYR A 103 10.21 13.95 -1.69
C TYR A 103 10.95 14.65 -0.54
N PHE A 104 11.62 13.84 0.29
CA PHE A 104 12.48 14.24 1.39
C PHE A 104 13.91 13.72 1.15
N PRO A 105 14.88 14.60 0.88
CA PRO A 105 16.29 14.21 0.78
C PRO A 105 16.79 13.55 2.07
N ALA A 106 17.76 12.64 1.95
CA ALA A 106 18.41 12.06 3.11
C ALA A 106 19.08 13.15 3.96
N GLN A 107 19.01 13.02 5.28
CA GLN A 107 19.73 13.91 6.19
C GLN A 107 21.22 13.60 6.22
N GLU A 108 21.57 12.33 5.99
CA GLU A 108 22.93 11.82 5.93
C GLU A 108 23.28 11.47 4.49
N SER A 109 24.33 12.10 3.95
CA SER A 109 24.91 11.80 2.63
C SER A 109 23.89 11.68 1.47
N PRO A 110 22.97 12.65 1.27
CA PRO A 110 21.88 12.56 0.29
C PRO A 110 22.33 12.21 -1.13
N GLU A 111 23.55 12.57 -1.51
CA GLU A 111 24.04 12.38 -2.87
C GLU A 111 24.40 10.92 -3.17
N THR A 112 24.56 10.12 -2.12
CA THR A 112 24.95 8.69 -2.19
C THR A 112 23.95 7.77 -1.48
N ALA A 113 23.07 8.31 -0.64
CA ALA A 113 22.04 7.58 0.09
C ALA A 113 21.10 6.83 -0.87
N PRO A 114 20.62 5.63 -0.52
CA PRO A 114 19.64 4.93 -1.34
C PRO A 114 18.37 5.76 -1.54
N VAL A 115 17.77 5.63 -2.72
CA VAL A 115 16.44 6.17 -3.01
C VAL A 115 15.40 5.15 -2.61
N VAL A 116 14.45 5.55 -1.79
CA VAL A 116 13.37 4.70 -1.27
C VAL A 116 12.04 5.34 -1.64
N LEU A 117 11.24 4.63 -2.43
CA LEU A 117 9.84 4.96 -2.65
C LEU A 117 8.97 4.26 -1.59
N TRP A 118 8.04 4.98 -0.98
CA TRP A 118 6.97 4.44 -0.16
C TRP A 118 5.63 4.58 -0.88
N LEU A 119 4.87 3.49 -0.90
CA LEU A 119 3.51 3.41 -1.43
C LEU A 119 2.57 2.87 -0.36
N GLN A 120 1.53 3.64 -0.05
CA GLN A 120 0.42 3.16 0.75
C GLN A 120 -0.52 2.28 -0.11
N GLY A 121 -1.33 1.45 0.55
CA GLY A 121 -2.24 0.51 -0.11
C GLY A 121 -3.66 1.04 -0.30
N GLY A 122 -4.63 0.39 0.33
CA GLY A 122 -6.07 0.64 0.15
C GLY A 122 -6.77 -0.50 -0.61
N PRO A 123 -6.94 -0.42 -1.94
CA PRO A 123 -6.39 0.53 -2.91
C PRO A 123 -7.03 1.93 -2.83
N GLY A 124 -6.26 2.97 -3.16
CA GLY A 124 -6.76 4.35 -3.16
C GLY A 124 -6.41 5.17 -1.92
N ALA A 125 -5.63 4.60 -1.00
CA ALA A 125 -5.19 5.31 0.20
C ALA A 125 -3.98 6.20 -0.10
N SER A 126 -3.91 7.37 0.53
CA SER A 126 -2.82 8.33 0.33
C SER A 126 -1.52 7.86 0.99
N SER A 127 -0.40 8.00 0.28
CA SER A 127 0.94 7.77 0.84
C SER A 127 1.33 8.80 1.90
N LEU A 128 0.57 9.88 2.05
CA LEU A 128 0.74 10.85 3.13
C LEU A 128 0.35 10.28 4.49
N ILE A 129 -0.45 9.21 4.54
CA ILE A 129 -0.64 8.42 5.76
C ILE A 129 0.72 7.91 6.25
N GLY A 130 1.49 7.26 5.38
CA GLY A 130 2.82 6.77 5.73
C GLY A 130 3.82 7.86 6.08
N LEU A 131 3.70 9.02 5.43
CA LEU A 131 4.50 10.20 5.76
C LEU A 131 4.24 10.64 7.21
N PHE A 132 2.98 10.88 7.58
CA PHE A 132 2.64 11.53 8.86
C PHE A 132 2.41 10.57 10.02
N LEU A 133 2.03 9.32 9.79
CA LEU A 133 1.77 8.34 10.85
C LEU A 133 2.94 7.38 11.03
N GLU A 134 3.62 7.00 9.96
CA GLU A 134 4.50 5.82 9.97
C GLU A 134 6.00 6.17 9.95
N ASN A 135 6.56 6.51 8.79
CA ASN A 135 8.01 6.49 8.55
C ASN A 135 8.60 7.82 8.03
N GLY A 136 7.75 8.80 7.71
CA GLY A 136 8.19 10.13 7.30
C GLY A 136 8.89 10.95 8.40
N PRO A 137 9.50 12.10 8.05
CA PRO A 137 10.27 12.92 8.98
C PRO A 137 9.43 13.66 10.02
N LEU A 138 8.14 13.76 9.77
CA LEU A 138 7.18 14.51 10.58
C LEU A 138 6.11 13.54 11.09
N LYS A 139 5.53 13.88 12.24
CA LYS A 139 4.36 13.21 12.76
C LYS A 139 3.33 14.21 13.23
N LEU A 140 2.07 13.96 12.92
CA LEU A 140 0.98 14.75 13.45
C LEU A 140 0.72 14.33 14.90
N HIS A 141 0.56 15.31 15.78
CA HIS A 141 0.26 15.10 17.18
C HIS A 141 -1.21 15.46 17.46
N SER A 142 -1.75 14.98 18.57
CA SER A 142 -3.16 15.19 18.96
C SER A 142 -3.57 16.66 19.14
N ASP A 143 -2.61 17.59 19.22
CA ASP A 143 -2.83 19.03 19.29
C ASP A 143 -2.89 19.69 17.89
N GLY A 144 -2.91 18.89 16.82
CA GLY A 144 -2.93 19.34 15.43
C GLY A 144 -1.59 19.87 14.92
N LYS A 145 -0.50 19.77 15.71
CA LYS A 145 0.82 20.26 15.32
C LYS A 145 1.74 19.14 14.90
N LEU A 146 2.65 19.45 13.99
CA LEU A 146 3.70 18.53 13.58
C LEU A 146 4.86 18.50 14.58
N LYS A 147 5.45 17.31 14.77
CA LYS A 147 6.71 17.08 15.49
C LYS A 147 7.65 16.27 14.62
N LYS A 148 8.97 16.42 14.81
CA LYS A 148 9.95 15.57 14.14
C LYS A 148 9.88 14.14 14.65
N ARG A 149 9.96 13.16 13.74
CA ARG A 149 9.98 11.73 14.08
C ARG A 149 11.39 11.28 14.44
N LYS A 150 11.53 10.53 15.55
CA LYS A 150 12.82 10.01 16.00
C LYS A 150 13.39 8.97 15.03
N TYR A 151 12.57 8.04 14.54
CA TYR A 151 12.97 7.00 13.60
C TYR A 151 12.32 7.28 12.24
N SER A 152 12.83 8.32 11.57
CA SER A 152 12.42 8.62 10.20
C SER A 152 13.34 7.94 9.21
N TRP A 153 12.77 7.39 8.15
CA TRP A 153 13.56 6.77 7.09
C TRP A 153 14.37 7.80 6.29
N SER A 154 13.95 9.06 6.22
CA SER A 154 14.70 10.13 5.55
C SER A 154 15.96 10.55 6.30
N LYS A 155 16.28 9.94 7.45
CA LYS A 155 17.61 10.09 8.05
C LYS A 155 18.70 9.59 7.12
N THR A 156 18.50 8.43 6.51
CA THR A 156 19.52 7.69 5.75
C THR A 156 19.09 7.39 4.31
N HIS A 157 17.92 7.86 3.88
CA HIS A 157 17.37 7.58 2.56
C HIS A 157 16.81 8.83 1.90
N ASN A 158 16.95 8.92 0.59
CA ASN A 158 16.16 9.84 -0.23
C ASN A 158 14.74 9.25 -0.32
N LEU A 159 13.82 9.76 0.49
CA LEU A 159 12.51 9.14 0.74
C LEU A 159 11.42 9.85 -0.05
N ILE A 160 10.70 9.09 -0.87
CA ILE A 160 9.65 9.59 -1.77
C ILE A 160 8.32 8.97 -1.34
N PHE A 161 7.28 9.79 -1.22
CA PHE A 161 5.90 9.35 -1.10
C PHE A 161 5.17 9.72 -2.40
N ILE A 162 4.43 8.79 -2.98
CA ILE A 162 3.58 9.07 -4.14
C ILE A 162 2.16 8.63 -3.80
N ASP A 163 1.20 9.53 -3.95
CA ASP A 163 -0.21 9.16 -3.88
C ASP A 163 -0.56 8.38 -5.15
N SER A 164 -0.64 7.06 -5.04
CA SER A 164 -0.84 6.14 -6.17
C SER A 164 -1.89 5.11 -5.80
N PRO A 165 -2.73 4.66 -6.74
CA PRO A 165 -2.83 5.07 -8.16
C PRO A 165 -3.42 6.47 -8.38
N VAL A 166 -3.51 6.90 -9.65
CA VAL A 166 -4.24 8.10 -10.07
C VAL A 166 -5.64 8.11 -9.44
N GLY A 167 -5.98 9.19 -8.73
CA GLY A 167 -7.22 9.32 -7.95
C GLY A 167 -7.05 9.14 -6.44
N SER A 168 -5.87 8.71 -5.97
CA SER A 168 -5.56 8.58 -4.54
C SER A 168 -4.97 9.88 -4.00
N GLY A 169 -5.23 10.22 -2.75
CA GLY A 169 -4.80 11.45 -2.10
C GLY A 169 -5.04 12.69 -2.96
N PHE A 170 -3.98 13.41 -3.31
CA PHE A 170 -4.08 14.57 -4.22
C PHE A 170 -3.97 14.22 -5.71
N SER A 171 -3.60 12.98 -6.06
CA SER A 171 -3.50 12.54 -7.46
C SER A 171 -4.88 12.49 -8.12
N PHE A 172 -4.95 12.89 -9.39
CA PHE A 172 -6.25 13.07 -10.06
C PHE A 172 -6.18 12.81 -11.57
N THR A 173 -7.36 12.70 -12.17
CA THR A 173 -7.58 12.62 -13.62
C THR A 173 -8.90 13.30 -13.98
N ASP A 174 -8.97 13.92 -15.14
CA ASP A 174 -10.21 14.57 -15.62
C ASP A 174 -11.16 13.57 -16.30
N LYS A 175 -10.65 12.38 -16.63
CA LYS A 175 -11.40 11.36 -17.37
C LYS A 175 -11.43 10.04 -16.61
N ALA A 176 -12.59 9.39 -16.60
CA ALA A 176 -12.80 8.08 -15.98
C ALA A 176 -11.90 6.97 -16.57
N ALA A 177 -11.44 7.14 -17.82
CA ALA A 177 -10.49 6.24 -18.46
C ALA A 177 -9.04 6.39 -17.93
N GLY A 178 -8.76 7.44 -17.15
CA GLY A 178 -7.47 7.65 -16.52
C GLY A 178 -7.29 6.95 -15.17
N PHE A 179 -8.35 6.36 -14.60
CA PHE A 179 -8.20 5.48 -13.43
C PHE A 179 -7.61 4.14 -13.86
N ALA A 180 -6.61 3.66 -13.13
CA ALA A 180 -6.03 2.33 -13.32
C ALA A 180 -7.10 1.24 -13.18
N ARG A 181 -7.04 0.23 -14.05
CA ARG A 181 -7.96 -0.93 -14.03
C ARG A 181 -7.29 -2.21 -13.56
N ASN A 182 -5.97 -2.22 -13.55
CA ASN A 182 -5.16 -3.34 -13.08
C ASN A 182 -3.75 -2.85 -12.74
N GLU A 183 -2.96 -3.77 -12.21
CA GLU A 183 -1.58 -3.46 -11.80
C GLU A 183 -0.63 -3.11 -12.95
N GLN A 184 -0.96 -3.46 -14.20
CA GLN A 184 -0.15 -3.04 -15.34
C GLN A 184 -0.27 -1.53 -15.59
N ASP A 185 -1.48 -0.98 -15.42
CA ASP A 185 -1.71 0.46 -15.46
C ASP A 185 -0.96 1.18 -14.33
N VAL A 186 -1.08 0.66 -13.10
CA VAL A 186 -0.39 1.22 -11.92
C VAL A 186 1.13 1.21 -12.12
N GLY A 187 1.68 0.06 -12.55
CA GLY A 187 3.11 -0.08 -12.82
C GLY A 187 3.59 0.85 -13.94
N ARG A 188 2.80 1.06 -15.00
CA ARG A 188 3.12 2.01 -16.08
C ARG A 188 3.19 3.44 -15.56
N ASP A 189 2.18 3.89 -14.84
CA ASP A 189 2.04 5.28 -14.40
C ASP A 189 3.09 5.62 -13.34
N LEU A 190 3.35 4.70 -12.39
CA LEU A 190 4.44 4.85 -11.42
C LEU A 190 5.82 4.86 -12.08
N HIS A 191 6.02 4.05 -13.13
CA HIS A 191 7.30 4.03 -13.84
C HIS A 191 7.56 5.37 -14.54
N GLU A 192 6.53 5.96 -15.17
CA GLU A 192 6.61 7.29 -15.78
C GLU A 192 6.95 8.36 -14.74
N ALA A 193 6.27 8.36 -13.59
CA ALA A 193 6.57 9.28 -12.50
C ALA A 193 8.02 9.13 -12.01
N MET A 194 8.51 7.90 -11.84
CA MET A 194 9.89 7.67 -11.41
C MET A 194 10.92 8.13 -12.45
N LEU A 195 10.67 7.96 -13.75
CA LEU A 195 11.57 8.48 -14.80
C LEU A 195 11.72 10.00 -14.71
N GLN A 196 10.61 10.72 -14.51
CA GLN A 196 10.62 12.18 -14.35
C GLN A 196 11.33 12.62 -13.06
N LEU A 197 11.15 11.89 -11.96
CA LEU A 197 11.84 12.19 -10.70
C LEU A 197 13.36 11.93 -10.80
N TYR A 198 13.78 10.85 -11.45
CA TYR A 198 15.21 10.60 -11.72
C TYR A 198 15.82 11.68 -12.61
N GLU A 199 15.06 12.20 -13.57
CA GLU A 199 15.48 13.34 -14.40
C GLU A 199 15.60 14.65 -13.60
N LEU A 200 14.69 14.89 -12.65
CA LEU A 200 14.69 16.10 -11.84
C LEU A 200 15.78 16.13 -10.76
N PHE A 201 15.98 15.01 -10.06
CA PHE A 201 16.81 14.94 -8.85
C PHE A 201 18.18 14.30 -9.06
N ASP A 202 18.43 13.69 -10.23
CA ASP A 202 19.73 13.13 -10.64
C ASP A 202 20.33 12.15 -9.61
N TRP A 203 19.54 11.15 -9.22
CA TRP A 203 19.98 10.13 -8.25
C TRP A 203 20.93 9.07 -8.85
N GLN A 204 21.63 9.36 -9.95
CA GLN A 204 22.49 8.39 -10.63
C GLN A 204 23.68 7.93 -9.77
N ASN A 205 24.14 8.78 -8.84
CA ASN A 205 25.20 8.44 -7.89
C ASN A 205 24.70 7.80 -6.58
N SER A 206 23.39 7.61 -6.43
CA SER A 206 22.82 6.95 -5.26
C SER A 206 23.25 5.48 -5.19
N SER A 207 23.19 4.89 -3.99
CA SER A 207 23.45 3.46 -3.79
C SER A 207 22.39 2.54 -4.43
N GLY A 208 21.36 3.12 -5.06
CA GLY A 208 20.34 2.44 -5.84
C GLY A 208 18.92 2.70 -5.36
N PHE A 209 17.96 2.09 -6.06
CA PHE A 209 16.53 2.30 -5.86
C PHE A 209 15.86 1.12 -5.16
N TRP A 210 15.10 1.41 -4.11
CA TRP A 210 14.26 0.45 -3.40
C TRP A 210 12.81 0.89 -3.47
N ILE A 211 11.93 -0.07 -3.77
CA ILE A 211 10.49 0.16 -3.78
C ILE A 211 9.92 -0.48 -2.53
N THR A 212 9.22 0.32 -1.73
CA THR A 212 8.63 -0.12 -0.48
C THR A 212 7.16 0.27 -0.42
N GLY A 213 6.39 -0.45 0.36
CA GLY A 213 4.99 -0.14 0.59
C GLY A 213 4.34 -1.17 1.48
N GLU A 214 3.06 -0.97 1.76
CA GLU A 214 2.30 -1.86 2.62
C GLU A 214 0.89 -2.18 2.09
N SER A 215 0.26 -3.20 2.67
CA SER A 215 -1.14 -3.53 2.40
C SER A 215 -1.38 -3.87 0.92
N TYR A 216 -2.33 -3.22 0.25
CA TYR A 216 -2.56 -3.37 -1.18
C TYR A 216 -1.35 -2.95 -2.04
N ALA A 217 -0.39 -2.18 -1.52
CA ALA A 217 0.89 -1.95 -2.20
C ALA A 217 1.74 -3.23 -2.33
N GLY A 218 1.33 -4.35 -1.70
CA GLY A 218 1.80 -5.69 -2.06
C GLY A 218 1.59 -6.05 -3.54
N LYS A 219 0.71 -5.33 -4.25
CA LYS A 219 0.55 -5.38 -5.70
C LYS A 219 1.28 -4.25 -6.42
N TYR A 220 1.19 -3.00 -5.92
CA TYR A 220 1.83 -1.84 -6.53
C TYR A 220 3.36 -1.95 -6.59
N VAL A 221 3.97 -2.45 -5.52
CA VAL A 221 5.42 -2.59 -5.40
C VAL A 221 5.96 -3.57 -6.45
N PRO A 222 5.45 -4.83 -6.56
CA PRO A 222 5.81 -5.72 -7.66
C PRO A 222 5.47 -5.18 -9.04
N ALA A 223 4.35 -4.47 -9.22
CA ALA A 223 3.95 -3.89 -10.49
C ALA A 223 5.01 -2.92 -11.05
N LEU A 224 5.44 -1.96 -10.22
CA LEU A 224 6.48 -1.01 -10.60
C LEU A 224 7.84 -1.71 -10.83
N ALA A 225 8.23 -2.61 -9.91
CA ALA A 225 9.49 -3.32 -10.02
C ALA A 225 9.57 -4.16 -11.31
N TYR A 226 8.50 -4.88 -11.63
CA TYR A 226 8.38 -5.66 -12.85
C TYR A 226 8.42 -4.76 -14.08
N ARG A 227 7.69 -3.63 -14.07
CA ARG A 227 7.70 -2.67 -15.18
C ARG A 227 9.09 -2.13 -15.47
N ILE A 228 9.84 -1.72 -14.43
CA ILE A 228 11.23 -1.26 -14.55
C ILE A 228 12.11 -2.37 -15.11
N HIS A 229 12.04 -3.57 -14.51
CA HIS A 229 12.85 -4.71 -14.93
C HIS A 229 12.67 -5.03 -16.41
N LYS A 230 11.41 -5.12 -16.88
CA LYS A 230 11.11 -5.40 -18.29
C LYS A 230 11.50 -4.24 -19.22
N ALA A 231 11.30 -2.99 -18.80
CA ALA A 231 11.68 -1.83 -19.60
C ALA A 231 13.19 -1.79 -19.87
N GLN A 232 14.01 -2.11 -18.87
CA GLN A 232 15.47 -2.08 -18.97
C GLN A 232 16.06 -3.30 -19.70
N GLN A 233 15.29 -4.37 -19.88
CA GLN A 233 15.65 -5.52 -20.72
C GLN A 233 15.19 -5.38 -22.18
N SER A 234 14.36 -4.38 -22.47
CA SER A 234 13.83 -4.18 -23.82
C SER A 234 14.94 -3.79 -24.80
N TYR A 235 14.83 -4.28 -26.04
CA TYR A 235 15.73 -3.89 -27.13
C TYR A 235 15.65 -2.39 -27.42
N ASP A 236 14.49 -1.77 -27.18
CA ASP A 236 14.23 -0.34 -27.41
C ASP A 236 14.58 0.54 -26.19
N PHE A 237 15.42 0.05 -25.27
CA PHE A 237 15.79 0.78 -24.06
C PHE A 237 16.47 2.12 -24.39
N GLN A 238 15.78 3.22 -24.09
CA GLN A 238 16.19 4.59 -24.42
C GLN A 238 17.26 5.16 -23.46
N GLY A 239 17.97 4.31 -22.70
CA GLY A 239 19.06 4.73 -21.82
C GLY A 239 18.67 5.36 -20.47
N LYS A 240 17.38 5.63 -20.21
CA LYS A 240 16.92 6.12 -18.89
C LYS A 240 16.87 4.98 -17.87
N HIS A 241 17.98 4.73 -17.18
CA HIS A 241 18.13 3.65 -16.22
C HIS A 241 17.71 4.07 -14.80
N ILE A 242 16.84 3.27 -14.18
CA ILE A 242 16.50 3.30 -12.76
C ILE A 242 17.23 2.13 -12.09
N PRO A 243 18.20 2.37 -11.19
CA PRO A 243 19.04 1.35 -10.60
C PRO A 243 18.31 0.54 -9.51
N LEU A 244 17.28 -0.23 -9.88
CA LEU A 244 16.51 -1.09 -8.98
C LEU A 244 17.42 -2.08 -8.25
N LYS A 245 17.36 -2.06 -6.91
CA LYS A 245 18.13 -2.93 -6.01
C LYS A 245 17.28 -3.94 -5.27
N GLY A 246 15.99 -3.69 -5.06
CA GLY A 246 15.12 -4.61 -4.34
C GLY A 246 13.82 -3.98 -3.88
N MET A 247 13.07 -4.76 -3.10
CA MET A 247 11.76 -4.37 -2.59
C MET A 247 11.59 -4.73 -1.11
N ALA A 248 10.76 -3.97 -0.40
CA ALA A 248 10.29 -4.33 0.94
C ALA A 248 8.77 -4.08 1.07
N ILE A 249 8.02 -5.13 1.38
CA ILE A 249 6.55 -5.12 1.38
C ILE A 249 6.05 -5.47 2.79
N GLY A 250 5.36 -4.52 3.41
CA GLY A 250 4.75 -4.67 4.73
C GLY A 250 3.33 -5.22 4.64
N ASN A 251 3.04 -6.32 5.33
CA ASN A 251 1.67 -6.86 5.44
C ASN A 251 0.94 -6.89 4.08
N GLY A 252 1.61 -7.33 3.01
CA GLY A 252 1.16 -7.10 1.64
C GLY A 252 0.16 -8.12 1.09
N LEU A 253 -0.90 -7.66 0.43
CA LEU A 253 -1.80 -8.51 -0.37
C LEU A 253 -1.13 -8.71 -1.74
N CYS A 254 -0.73 -9.93 -2.05
CA CYS A 254 0.04 -10.26 -3.26
C CYS A 254 -0.63 -11.39 -4.06
N ASP A 255 -1.17 -12.38 -3.35
CA ASP A 255 -1.71 -13.60 -3.94
C ASP A 255 -2.95 -14.06 -3.16
N PRO A 256 -4.11 -13.44 -3.45
CA PRO A 256 -5.33 -13.63 -2.67
C PRO A 256 -5.77 -15.10 -2.56
N LEU A 257 -5.52 -15.93 -3.57
CA LEU A 257 -5.85 -17.36 -3.54
C LEU A 257 -5.26 -18.09 -2.31
N HIS A 258 -4.02 -17.78 -1.95
CA HIS A 258 -3.34 -18.43 -0.82
C HIS A 258 -3.37 -17.58 0.46
N GLN A 259 -3.78 -16.31 0.35
CA GLN A 259 -3.94 -15.41 1.49
C GLN A 259 -5.37 -15.36 2.05
N LEU A 260 -6.37 -15.88 1.35
CA LEU A 260 -7.76 -15.97 1.83
C LEU A 260 -7.93 -17.11 2.87
N LYS A 261 -7.28 -16.97 4.04
CA LYS A 261 -7.20 -18.00 5.10
C LYS A 261 -7.31 -17.42 6.52
N TYR A 262 -8.50 -16.95 6.87
CA TYR A 262 -8.83 -16.26 8.11
C TYR A 262 -9.32 -17.18 9.23
N GLY A 263 -10.16 -18.16 8.92
CA GLY A 263 -10.90 -18.96 9.91
C GLY A 263 -9.98 -19.61 10.95
N ASP A 264 -8.98 -20.38 10.47
CA ASP A 264 -8.03 -21.05 11.37
C ASP A 264 -7.24 -20.07 12.23
N TYR A 265 -6.85 -18.92 11.66
CA TYR A 265 -6.08 -17.91 12.38
C TYR A 265 -6.92 -17.28 13.49
N LEU A 266 -8.13 -16.81 13.17
CA LEU A 266 -9.05 -16.21 14.13
C LEU A 266 -9.45 -17.18 15.23
N TYR A 267 -9.65 -18.46 14.89
CA TYR A 267 -9.95 -19.52 15.85
C TYR A 267 -8.80 -19.74 16.84
N GLN A 268 -7.55 -19.82 16.34
CA GLN A 268 -6.38 -19.99 17.20
C GLN A 268 -6.06 -18.75 18.06
N LEU A 269 -6.52 -17.56 17.65
CA LEU A 269 -6.50 -16.36 18.49
C LEU A 269 -7.60 -16.35 19.56
N GLY A 270 -8.59 -17.25 19.49
CA GLY A 270 -9.74 -17.30 20.38
C GLY A 270 -10.79 -16.22 20.09
N LEU A 271 -10.79 -15.63 18.89
CA LEU A 271 -11.74 -14.59 18.49
C LEU A 271 -13.05 -15.16 17.94
N ILE A 272 -13.05 -16.41 17.48
CA ILE A 272 -14.23 -17.12 16.98
C ILE A 272 -14.30 -18.53 17.57
N ASP A 273 -15.51 -19.08 17.66
CA ASP A 273 -15.79 -20.45 18.09
C ASP A 273 -15.87 -21.43 16.89
N ASP A 274 -16.27 -22.68 17.14
CA ASP A 274 -16.41 -23.71 16.10
C ASP A 274 -17.46 -23.33 15.03
N ASN A 275 -18.51 -22.59 15.42
CA ASN A 275 -19.54 -22.11 14.47
C ASN A 275 -18.96 -21.03 13.55
N GLY A 276 -18.21 -20.08 14.13
CA GLY A 276 -17.49 -19.07 13.36
C GLY A 276 -16.47 -19.68 12.42
N LEU A 277 -15.69 -20.66 12.89
CA LEU A 277 -14.71 -21.38 12.07
C LEU A 277 -15.36 -22.02 10.84
N ALA A 278 -16.49 -22.72 11.03
CA ALA A 278 -17.23 -23.33 9.93
C ALA A 278 -17.74 -22.27 8.92
N ALA A 279 -18.24 -21.13 9.41
CA ALA A 279 -18.70 -20.04 8.53
C ALA A 279 -17.55 -19.46 7.69
N PHE A 280 -16.38 -19.23 8.29
CA PHE A 280 -15.20 -18.77 7.57
C PHE A 280 -14.73 -19.78 6.52
N HIS A 281 -14.62 -21.07 6.85
CA HIS A 281 -14.19 -22.09 5.88
C HIS A 281 -15.12 -22.19 4.67
N VAL A 282 -16.43 -22.07 4.87
CA VAL A 282 -17.41 -22.05 3.78
C VAL A 282 -17.17 -20.86 2.85
N ALA A 283 -17.05 -19.66 3.40
CA ALA A 283 -16.83 -18.45 2.61
C ALA A 283 -15.46 -18.45 1.91
N GLU A 284 -14.40 -18.90 2.58
CA GLU A 284 -13.07 -19.06 1.99
C GLU A 284 -13.09 -20.02 0.79
N ALA A 285 -13.74 -21.18 0.93
CA ALA A 285 -13.87 -22.13 -0.17
C ALA A 285 -14.62 -21.54 -1.38
N ALA A 286 -15.67 -20.76 -1.13
CA ALA A 286 -16.40 -20.05 -2.18
C ALA A 286 -15.52 -18.99 -2.86
N GLY A 287 -14.77 -18.20 -2.09
CA GLY A 287 -13.88 -17.18 -2.62
C GLY A 287 -12.73 -17.77 -3.46
N GLU A 288 -12.14 -18.87 -2.99
CA GLU A 288 -11.15 -19.61 -3.79
C GLU A 288 -11.72 -20.11 -5.12
N GLU A 289 -12.95 -20.62 -5.11
CA GLU A 289 -13.59 -21.12 -6.32
C GLU A 289 -13.87 -19.99 -7.32
N CYS A 290 -14.30 -18.82 -6.85
CA CYS A 290 -14.42 -17.61 -7.68
C CYS A 290 -13.06 -17.23 -8.31
N ILE A 291 -11.98 -17.21 -7.52
CA ILE A 291 -10.63 -16.90 -8.03
C ILE A 291 -10.20 -17.93 -9.10
N ARG A 292 -10.42 -19.23 -8.85
CA ARG A 292 -10.09 -20.31 -9.81
C ARG A 292 -10.87 -20.20 -11.11
N LYS A 293 -12.13 -19.74 -11.05
CA LYS A 293 -13.00 -19.48 -12.21
C LYS A 293 -12.73 -18.14 -12.90
N LYS A 294 -11.81 -17.32 -12.37
CA LYS A 294 -11.56 -15.94 -12.83
C LYS A 294 -12.77 -15.00 -12.66
N ASP A 295 -13.65 -15.32 -11.72
CA ASP A 295 -14.71 -14.42 -11.26
C ASP A 295 -14.17 -13.52 -10.13
N MET A 296 -13.43 -12.47 -10.52
CA MET A 296 -12.74 -11.61 -9.55
C MET A 296 -13.69 -10.70 -8.77
N VAL A 297 -14.80 -10.30 -9.39
CA VAL A 297 -15.83 -9.51 -8.71
C VAL A 297 -16.52 -10.36 -7.63
N GLY A 298 -16.94 -11.59 -7.96
CA GLY A 298 -17.51 -12.51 -6.97
C GLY A 298 -16.52 -12.84 -5.85
N ALA A 299 -15.23 -13.03 -6.18
CA ALA A 299 -14.19 -13.23 -5.17
C ALA A 299 -14.04 -12.02 -4.25
N PHE A 300 -14.12 -10.80 -4.79
CA PHE A 300 -14.02 -9.57 -4.02
C PHE A 300 -15.23 -9.39 -3.09
N GLU A 301 -16.45 -9.65 -3.56
CA GLU A 301 -17.66 -9.60 -2.71
C GLU A 301 -17.57 -10.58 -1.53
N ILE A 302 -17.00 -11.76 -1.75
CA ILE A 302 -16.78 -12.74 -0.68
C ILE A 302 -15.71 -12.24 0.30
N PHE A 303 -14.57 -11.74 -0.20
CA PHE A 303 -13.52 -11.15 0.63
C PHE A 303 -14.04 -9.99 1.50
N ASP A 304 -14.86 -9.12 0.89
CA ASP A 304 -15.51 -8.03 1.58
C ASP A 304 -16.40 -8.53 2.73
N SER A 305 -17.25 -9.52 2.44
CA SER A 305 -18.13 -10.12 3.44
C SER A 305 -17.39 -10.87 4.55
N LEU A 306 -16.15 -11.29 4.33
CA LEU A 306 -15.32 -11.97 5.33
C LEU A 306 -14.71 -10.98 6.32
N ILE A 307 -14.09 -9.91 5.80
CA ILE A 307 -13.19 -9.04 6.58
C ILE A 307 -13.56 -7.57 6.48
N LEU A 308 -13.58 -6.99 5.27
CA LEU A 308 -13.65 -5.54 5.08
C LEU A 308 -14.97 -4.96 5.59
N GLY A 309 -16.09 -5.60 5.20
CA GLY A 309 -17.43 -5.16 5.53
C GLY A 309 -17.84 -3.87 4.84
N ASP A 310 -17.26 -3.54 3.69
CA ASP A 310 -17.66 -2.37 2.90
C ASP A 310 -19.06 -2.52 2.33
N LEU A 311 -19.63 -3.71 2.18
CA LEU A 311 -20.99 -3.85 1.68
C LEU A 311 -22.04 -3.70 2.80
N PRO A 312 -23.32 -3.37 2.48
CA PRO A 312 -24.36 -3.05 3.48
C PRO A 312 -24.62 -4.10 4.57
N LYS A 313 -24.16 -5.34 4.37
CA LYS A 313 -24.32 -6.46 5.32
C LYS A 313 -23.19 -6.54 6.36
N GLY A 314 -22.16 -5.69 6.27
CA GLY A 314 -20.96 -5.77 7.11
C GLY A 314 -20.15 -7.04 6.85
N SER A 315 -19.22 -7.36 7.75
CA SER A 315 -18.37 -8.56 7.66
C SER A 315 -18.67 -9.61 8.72
N ILE A 316 -18.43 -10.88 8.38
CA ILE A 316 -18.47 -12.03 9.31
C ILE A 316 -17.51 -11.76 10.48
N PHE A 317 -16.32 -11.24 10.21
CA PHE A 317 -15.36 -10.84 11.25
C PHE A 317 -15.98 -9.88 12.26
N LYS A 318 -16.53 -8.75 11.81
CA LYS A 318 -17.16 -7.77 12.70
C LYS A 318 -18.33 -8.37 13.47
N ASN A 319 -19.19 -9.12 12.79
CA ASN A 319 -20.40 -9.70 13.39
C ASN A 319 -20.09 -10.74 14.48
N LEU A 320 -19.04 -11.55 14.30
CA LEU A 320 -18.70 -12.60 15.26
C LEU A 320 -17.78 -12.10 16.38
N THR A 321 -16.92 -11.12 16.11
CA THR A 321 -15.89 -10.69 17.08
C THR A 321 -16.26 -9.40 17.81
N GLY A 322 -17.12 -8.57 17.22
CA GLY A 322 -17.39 -7.20 17.69
C GLY A 322 -16.28 -6.20 17.37
N PHE A 323 -15.23 -6.59 16.63
CA PHE A 323 -14.15 -5.69 16.23
C PHE A 323 -14.57 -4.87 15.00
N ASP A 324 -14.34 -3.57 15.08
CA ASP A 324 -14.40 -2.64 13.94
C ASP A 324 -13.01 -2.36 13.37
N TRP A 325 -11.96 -2.88 14.01
CA TRP A 325 -10.57 -2.61 13.68
C TRP A 325 -9.79 -3.93 13.49
N PHE A 326 -9.48 -4.25 12.23
CA PHE A 326 -8.76 -5.48 11.87
C PHE A 326 -7.26 -5.26 11.64
N TYR A 327 -6.74 -4.04 11.84
CA TYR A 327 -5.32 -3.76 11.66
C TYR A 327 -4.46 -4.13 12.86
N ASN A 328 -5.05 -4.33 14.03
CA ASN A 328 -4.34 -4.78 15.23
C ASN A 328 -5.34 -5.41 16.21
N TYR A 329 -5.31 -6.74 16.40
CA TYR A 329 -6.29 -7.43 17.26
C TYR A 329 -6.18 -7.10 18.77
N LEU A 330 -5.25 -6.24 19.19
CA LEU A 330 -5.23 -5.68 20.54
C LEU A 330 -6.19 -4.49 20.70
N GLN A 331 -6.74 -3.97 19.61
CA GLN A 331 -7.63 -2.81 19.59
C GLN A 331 -8.93 -3.21 18.86
N ALA A 332 -10.06 -3.03 19.54
CA ALA A 332 -11.37 -3.35 18.95
C ALA A 332 -11.91 -2.25 18.02
N HIS A 333 -11.44 -1.01 18.16
CA HIS A 333 -11.92 0.16 17.43
C HIS A 333 -10.77 1.06 16.99
N ASP A 334 -11.00 1.87 15.96
CA ASP A 334 -10.09 2.92 15.48
C ASP A 334 -9.85 4.00 16.55
N ASP A 335 -8.61 4.47 16.67
CA ASP A 335 -8.20 5.55 17.57
C ASP A 335 -8.51 6.96 17.01
N ASN A 336 -9.14 7.04 15.82
CA ASN A 336 -9.51 8.26 15.09
C ASN A 336 -8.30 9.14 14.72
N CYS A 337 -7.08 8.61 14.69
CA CYS A 337 -5.89 9.38 14.34
C CYS A 337 -5.96 9.99 12.93
N PHE A 338 -6.72 9.36 12.03
CA PHE A 338 -6.93 9.79 10.67
C PHE A 338 -7.65 11.15 10.60
N ILE A 339 -8.71 11.40 11.37
CA ILE A 339 -9.55 12.62 11.21
C ILE A 339 -8.71 13.91 11.29
N ASN A 340 -7.78 13.98 12.25
CA ASN A 340 -6.91 15.13 12.41
C ASN A 340 -5.94 15.29 11.23
N LEU A 341 -5.47 14.17 10.66
CA LEU A 341 -4.64 14.16 9.47
C LEU A 341 -5.39 14.71 8.25
N GLY A 342 -6.64 14.29 8.05
CA GLY A 342 -7.49 14.81 6.98
C GLY A 342 -7.66 16.32 7.03
N ASN A 343 -7.97 16.87 8.22
CA ASN A 343 -8.11 18.31 8.41
C ASN A 343 -6.78 19.04 8.14
N PHE A 344 -5.67 18.49 8.64
CA PHE A 344 -4.34 19.07 8.42
C PHE A 344 -3.98 19.13 6.93
N LEU A 345 -4.18 18.04 6.20
CA LEU A 345 -3.86 17.94 4.77
C LEU A 345 -4.74 18.85 3.92
N GLN A 346 -6.02 19.00 4.28
CA GLN A 346 -6.98 19.81 3.55
C GLN A 346 -6.95 21.31 3.90
N SER A 347 -6.25 21.72 4.96
CA SER A 347 -6.09 23.16 5.26
C SER A 347 -5.45 23.92 4.10
N GLY A 348 -5.93 25.14 3.80
CA GLY A 348 -5.41 25.91 2.68
C GLY A 348 -3.92 26.22 2.84
N ALA A 349 -3.46 26.45 4.07
CA ALA A 349 -2.05 26.66 4.37
C ALA A 349 -1.17 25.44 4.08
N THR A 350 -1.64 24.21 4.35
CA THR A 350 -0.91 22.99 3.98
C THR A 350 -0.91 22.83 2.47
N ARG A 351 -2.08 22.96 1.83
CA ARG A 351 -2.25 22.79 0.38
C ARG A 351 -1.38 23.74 -0.44
N GLN A 352 -1.33 25.01 -0.03
CA GLN A 352 -0.45 26.01 -0.62
C GLN A 352 1.02 25.65 -0.46
N ALA A 353 1.42 25.22 0.73
CA ALA A 353 2.82 24.94 1.01
C ALA A 353 3.37 23.73 0.23
N ILE A 354 2.51 22.76 -0.11
CA ILE A 354 2.86 21.54 -0.87
C ILE A 354 2.46 21.62 -2.34
N HIS A 355 2.01 22.79 -2.82
CA HIS A 355 1.71 23.09 -4.22
C HIS A 355 0.60 22.24 -4.85
N VAL A 356 -0.40 21.84 -4.07
CA VAL A 356 -1.54 21.04 -4.58
C VAL A 356 -2.70 21.90 -5.09
N GLY A 357 -2.69 23.20 -4.79
CA GLY A 357 -3.73 24.16 -5.18
C GLY A 357 -5.11 23.76 -4.67
N ASN A 358 -6.16 23.93 -5.48
CA ASN A 358 -7.54 23.61 -5.12
C ASN A 358 -7.99 22.17 -5.47
N HIS A 359 -7.07 21.23 -5.77
CA HIS A 359 -7.43 19.83 -6.05
C HIS A 359 -7.94 19.06 -4.81
N THR A 360 -9.10 18.41 -4.92
CA THR A 360 -9.70 17.66 -3.82
C THR A 360 -8.76 16.54 -3.32
N PHE A 361 -8.72 16.36 -2.00
CA PHE A 361 -8.01 15.24 -1.38
C PHE A 361 -8.96 14.05 -1.26
N HIS A 362 -8.60 12.93 -1.88
CA HIS A 362 -9.39 11.71 -1.93
C HIS A 362 -8.66 10.58 -1.19
N ASP A 363 -9.14 10.13 -0.04
CA ASP A 363 -8.56 9.00 0.69
C ASP A 363 -9.64 7.99 1.01
N MET A 364 -9.79 7.00 0.13
CA MET A 364 -10.84 5.98 0.20
C MET A 364 -12.22 6.54 0.58
N ASP A 365 -12.56 7.68 -0.05
CA ASP A 365 -13.77 8.45 0.22
C ASP A 365 -15.06 7.69 -0.16
N LYS A 366 -16.22 8.34 0.01
CA LYS A 366 -17.53 7.71 -0.28
C LYS A 366 -17.68 7.20 -1.70
N GLU A 367 -17.02 7.82 -2.67
CA GLU A 367 -17.10 7.42 -4.08
C GLU A 367 -16.10 6.30 -4.38
N ASN A 368 -14.99 6.25 -3.65
CA ASN A 368 -13.87 5.31 -3.75
C ASN A 368 -13.57 4.87 -5.18
N LYS A 369 -13.44 5.84 -6.09
CA LYS A 369 -13.32 5.62 -7.54
C LYS A 369 -12.13 4.72 -7.89
N VAL A 370 -11.04 4.83 -7.13
CA VAL A 370 -9.83 4.00 -7.32
C VAL A 370 -10.15 2.53 -7.03
N LYS A 371 -10.70 2.23 -5.84
CA LYS A 371 -11.07 0.85 -5.48
C LYS A 371 -12.10 0.26 -6.44
N ASN A 372 -13.12 1.03 -6.79
CA ASN A 372 -14.14 0.60 -7.75
C ASN A 372 -13.53 0.32 -9.14
N SER A 373 -12.51 1.07 -9.55
CA SER A 373 -11.84 0.85 -10.83
C SER A 373 -10.92 -0.38 -10.81
N LEU A 374 -10.39 -0.75 -9.64
CA LEU A 374 -9.50 -1.88 -9.42
C LEU A 374 -10.20 -3.14 -8.88
N MET A 375 -11.53 -3.15 -8.77
CA MET A 375 -12.28 -4.25 -8.16
C MET A 375 -11.99 -5.61 -8.83
N GLU A 376 -11.84 -5.64 -10.16
CA GLU A 376 -11.50 -6.86 -10.91
C GLU A 376 -10.04 -7.31 -10.70
N ASP A 377 -9.15 -6.40 -10.29
CA ASP A 377 -7.76 -6.75 -9.97
C ASP A 377 -7.61 -7.18 -8.50
N TYR A 378 -8.48 -6.73 -7.60
CA TYR A 378 -8.35 -6.90 -6.14
C TYR A 378 -7.99 -8.34 -5.74
N MET A 379 -8.68 -9.31 -6.32
CA MET A 379 -8.51 -10.73 -6.01
C MET A 379 -7.58 -11.49 -6.98
N ASP A 380 -6.96 -10.81 -7.95
CA ASP A 380 -5.97 -11.41 -8.85
C ASP A 380 -4.56 -11.42 -8.24
N SER A 381 -3.68 -12.26 -8.79
CA SER A 381 -2.36 -12.53 -8.22
C SER A 381 -1.22 -11.82 -8.93
N VAL A 382 -0.30 -11.22 -8.17
CA VAL A 382 0.99 -10.71 -8.68
C VAL A 382 2.15 -11.67 -8.41
N ALA A 383 1.87 -12.89 -7.92
CA ALA A 383 2.89 -13.91 -7.66
C ALA A 383 3.81 -14.19 -8.87
N PRO A 384 3.34 -14.28 -10.13
CA PRO A 384 4.22 -14.50 -11.27
C PRO A 384 5.28 -13.41 -11.46
N TRP A 385 4.99 -12.16 -11.09
CA TRP A 385 5.97 -11.07 -11.16
C TRP A 385 6.99 -11.19 -10.04
N LEU A 386 6.56 -11.55 -8.82
CA LEU A 386 7.46 -11.84 -7.71
C LEU A 386 8.42 -12.99 -8.04
N GLU A 387 7.92 -14.06 -8.65
CA GLU A 387 8.72 -15.22 -9.10
C GLU A 387 9.82 -14.81 -10.09
N GLU A 388 9.50 -13.93 -11.05
CA GLU A 388 10.48 -13.40 -11.99
C GLU A 388 11.51 -12.51 -11.28
N LEU A 389 11.04 -11.57 -10.46
CA LEU A 389 11.88 -10.60 -9.77
C LEU A 389 12.82 -11.25 -8.75
N LEU A 390 12.42 -12.32 -8.08
CA LEU A 390 13.24 -13.07 -7.13
C LEU A 390 14.48 -13.71 -7.77
N LYS A 391 14.53 -13.86 -9.09
CA LYS A 391 15.73 -14.31 -9.80
C LYS A 391 16.85 -13.25 -9.81
N HIS A 392 16.50 -11.99 -9.55
CA HIS A 392 17.38 -10.85 -9.79
C HIS A 392 17.55 -9.93 -8.58
N TYR A 393 16.52 -9.77 -7.75
CA TYR A 393 16.49 -8.77 -6.69
C TYR A 393 16.05 -9.37 -5.35
N PRO A 394 16.63 -8.91 -4.23
CA PRO A 394 16.08 -9.19 -2.91
C PRO A 394 14.67 -8.64 -2.74
N ILE A 395 13.78 -9.45 -2.17
CA ILE A 395 12.42 -9.09 -1.79
C ILE A 395 12.25 -9.41 -0.30
N CYS A 396 12.04 -8.36 0.50
CA CYS A 396 11.73 -8.47 1.91
C CYS A 396 10.22 -8.39 2.12
N MET A 397 9.62 -9.50 2.55
CA MET A 397 8.26 -9.52 3.07
C MET A 397 8.32 -9.41 4.58
N TYR A 398 7.79 -8.33 5.15
CA TYR A 398 7.69 -8.18 6.59
C TYR A 398 6.22 -8.09 7.00
N SER A 399 5.82 -8.76 8.08
CA SER A 399 4.46 -8.68 8.61
C SER A 399 4.46 -8.42 10.10
N GLY A 400 3.59 -7.53 10.56
CA GLY A 400 3.28 -7.41 11.97
C GLY A 400 2.55 -8.64 12.51
N GLN A 401 2.95 -9.08 13.69
CA GLN A 401 2.39 -10.22 14.40
C GLN A 401 0.90 -10.08 14.75
N LEU A 402 0.43 -8.85 14.91
CA LEU A 402 -0.89 -8.52 15.44
C LEU A 402 -1.92 -8.19 14.35
N ASP A 403 -1.51 -8.24 13.08
CA ASP A 403 -2.40 -7.95 11.95
C ASP A 403 -3.44 -9.07 11.75
N VAL A 404 -4.66 -8.67 11.38
CA VAL A 404 -5.75 -9.59 11.02
C VAL A 404 -5.98 -9.63 9.52
N ILE A 405 -6.09 -8.47 8.86
CA ILE A 405 -6.44 -8.42 7.43
C ILE A 405 -5.41 -9.14 6.56
N ILE A 406 -4.11 -9.02 6.86
CA ILE A 406 -3.02 -9.68 6.14
C ILE A 406 -2.04 -10.30 7.15
N ALA A 407 -2.58 -11.16 8.01
CA ALA A 407 -1.85 -11.90 9.02
C ALA A 407 -0.65 -12.69 8.46
N TYR A 408 0.43 -12.74 9.25
CA TYR A 408 1.67 -13.41 8.89
C TYR A 408 1.52 -14.87 8.40
N PRO A 409 0.65 -15.73 9.00
CA PRO A 409 0.45 -17.08 8.47
C PRO A 409 -0.06 -17.10 7.02
N MET A 410 -0.91 -16.13 6.63
CA MET A 410 -1.45 -16.00 5.28
C MET A 410 -0.36 -15.57 4.29
N THR A 411 0.48 -14.59 4.67
CA THR A 411 1.68 -14.23 3.90
C THR A 411 2.57 -15.47 3.68
N ARG A 412 2.80 -16.28 4.71
CA ARG A 412 3.59 -17.51 4.59
C ARG A 412 2.95 -18.59 3.72
N ASN A 413 1.62 -18.63 3.63
CA ASN A 413 0.93 -19.59 2.77
C ASN A 413 1.26 -19.31 1.31
N PHE A 414 1.20 -18.06 0.86
CA PHE A 414 1.58 -17.73 -0.53
C PHE A 414 3.09 -17.87 -0.78
N LEU A 415 3.94 -17.47 0.17
CA LEU A 415 5.39 -17.54 -0.03
C LEU A 415 5.90 -18.96 -0.28
N LYS A 416 5.24 -19.98 0.29
CA LYS A 416 5.55 -21.39 0.03
C LYS A 416 5.20 -21.85 -1.38
N MET A 417 4.33 -21.11 -2.07
CA MET A 417 3.82 -21.44 -3.39
C MET A 417 4.65 -20.80 -4.52
N LEU A 418 5.44 -19.77 -4.21
CA LEU A 418 6.29 -19.10 -5.19
C LEU A 418 7.33 -20.05 -5.80
N LYS A 419 7.49 -19.96 -7.11
CA LYS A 419 8.49 -20.67 -7.91
C LYS A 419 9.67 -19.75 -8.23
N PHE A 420 10.73 -19.86 -7.44
CA PHE A 420 11.97 -19.11 -7.62
C PHE A 420 13.19 -20.01 -7.30
N PRO A 421 14.42 -19.61 -7.63
CA PRO A 421 15.60 -20.48 -7.53
C PRO A 421 15.77 -21.19 -6.18
N ASP A 422 15.47 -20.52 -5.06
CA ASP A 422 15.64 -21.05 -3.71
C ASP A 422 14.31 -21.49 -3.04
N ALA A 423 13.24 -21.71 -3.82
CA ALA A 423 11.91 -22.04 -3.30
C ALA A 423 11.88 -23.32 -2.44
N ASP A 424 12.59 -24.37 -2.86
CA ASP A 424 12.65 -25.61 -2.09
C ASP A 424 13.45 -25.44 -0.80
N TYR A 425 14.53 -24.64 -0.85
CA TYR A 425 15.26 -24.30 0.36
C TYR A 425 14.42 -23.44 1.31
N TYR A 426 13.62 -22.49 0.80
CA TYR A 426 12.70 -21.70 1.64
C TYR A 426 11.77 -22.59 2.46
N LYS A 427 11.27 -23.72 1.95
CA LYS A 427 10.38 -24.61 2.73
C LYS A 427 11.05 -25.14 3.99
N ILE A 428 12.36 -25.44 3.93
CA ILE A 428 13.13 -26.04 5.04
C ILE A 428 14.06 -25.06 5.77
N ALA A 429 14.25 -23.85 5.25
CA ALA A 429 15.22 -22.91 5.80
C ALA A 429 14.89 -22.57 7.27
N PRO A 430 15.91 -22.52 8.15
CA PRO A 430 15.70 -22.27 9.57
C PRO A 430 15.25 -20.83 9.79
N ARG A 431 14.40 -20.65 10.80
CA ARG A 431 14.00 -19.33 11.27
C ARG A 431 15.00 -18.85 12.33
N LYS A 432 15.53 -17.64 12.17
CA LYS A 432 16.47 -17.01 13.09
C LYS A 432 15.74 -16.04 14.00
N ILE A 433 16.26 -15.89 15.22
CA ILE A 433 15.84 -14.86 16.16
C ILE A 433 16.46 -13.54 15.72
N TRP A 434 15.62 -12.52 15.53
CA TRP A 434 16.07 -11.16 15.22
C TRP A 434 15.93 -10.26 16.44
N ARG A 435 17.00 -9.51 16.73
CA ARG A 435 17.07 -8.58 17.86
C ARG A 435 17.53 -7.20 17.43
N VAL A 436 16.99 -6.18 18.09
CA VAL A 436 17.42 -4.79 17.96
C VAL A 436 17.77 -4.29 19.35
N ASP A 437 19.02 -3.87 19.55
CA ASP A 437 19.57 -3.46 20.86
C ASP A 437 19.28 -4.47 21.99
N GLY A 438 19.42 -5.76 21.67
CA GLY A 438 19.19 -6.86 22.62
C GLY A 438 17.72 -7.27 22.81
N GLU A 439 16.75 -6.45 22.37
CA GLU A 439 15.33 -6.75 22.45
C GLU A 439 14.90 -7.75 21.36
N LEU A 440 13.99 -8.67 21.68
CA LEU A 440 13.44 -9.62 20.71
C LEU A 440 12.44 -8.93 19.78
N ALA A 441 12.94 -8.38 18.68
CA ALA A 441 12.17 -7.67 17.66
C ALA A 441 11.30 -8.61 16.82
N GLY A 442 11.80 -9.82 16.56
CA GLY A 442 11.02 -10.82 15.84
C GLY A 442 11.86 -11.95 15.30
N TYR A 443 11.52 -12.38 14.09
CA TYR A 443 12.11 -13.57 13.51
C TYR A 443 12.27 -13.43 12.00
N VAL A 444 13.42 -13.86 11.49
CA VAL A 444 13.79 -13.74 10.09
C VAL A 444 14.03 -15.11 9.51
N LYS A 445 13.57 -15.33 8.29
CA LYS A 445 13.84 -16.52 7.48
C LYS A 445 14.28 -16.06 6.10
N GLN A 446 15.39 -16.58 5.60
CA GLN A 446 15.94 -16.17 4.32
C GLN A 446 16.25 -17.40 3.45
N ALA A 447 15.92 -17.30 2.16
CA ALA A 447 16.26 -18.27 1.13
C ALA A 447 16.57 -17.52 -0.16
N GLY A 448 17.84 -17.48 -0.54
CA GLY A 448 18.33 -16.65 -1.65
C GLY A 448 17.91 -15.19 -1.48
N ASN A 449 17.20 -14.69 -2.50
CA ASN A 449 16.67 -13.34 -2.56
C ASN A 449 15.38 -13.11 -1.77
N LEU A 450 14.72 -14.16 -1.24
CA LEU A 450 13.53 -13.99 -0.42
C LEU A 450 13.91 -13.83 1.06
N ILE A 451 13.46 -12.74 1.67
CA ILE A 451 13.60 -12.44 3.10
C ILE A 451 12.20 -12.35 3.70
N ASP A 452 11.87 -13.24 4.63
CA ASP A 452 10.58 -13.38 5.31
C ASP A 452 10.75 -12.98 6.79
N VAL A 453 10.07 -11.91 7.21
CA VAL A 453 10.22 -11.30 8.54
C VAL A 453 8.88 -11.23 9.26
N LEU A 454 8.82 -11.77 10.48
CA LEU A 454 7.76 -11.44 11.43
C LEU A 454 8.27 -10.38 12.39
N VAL A 455 7.55 -9.26 12.46
CA VAL A 455 7.80 -8.19 13.43
C VAL A 455 6.84 -8.37 14.60
N ARG A 456 7.37 -8.57 15.80
CA ARG A 456 6.54 -8.74 16.99
C ARG A 456 5.87 -7.43 17.39
N ASN A 457 4.81 -7.53 18.18
CA ASN A 457 4.15 -6.36 18.79
C ASN A 457 3.76 -5.25 17.78
N ALA A 458 3.50 -5.62 16.54
CA ALA A 458 3.09 -4.72 15.47
C ALA A 458 1.86 -5.30 14.77
N GLY A 459 0.89 -4.46 14.47
CA GLY A 459 -0.24 -4.74 13.59
C GLY A 459 0.14 -4.49 12.13
N HIS A 460 -0.83 -4.01 11.37
CA HIS A 460 -0.71 -3.81 9.92
C HIS A 460 0.30 -2.73 9.54
N MET A 461 0.21 -1.55 10.18
CA MET A 461 1.14 -0.44 9.99
C MET A 461 2.38 -0.66 10.87
N VAL A 462 3.27 -1.55 10.44
CA VAL A 462 4.46 -1.92 11.23
C VAL A 462 5.33 -0.72 11.63
N PRO A 463 5.58 0.29 10.76
CA PRO A 463 6.35 1.45 11.18
C PRO A 463 5.63 2.36 12.18
N TYR A 464 4.30 2.31 12.26
CA TYR A 464 3.56 3.00 13.31
C TYR A 464 3.80 2.33 14.68
N ASP A 465 3.63 1.00 14.76
CA ASP A 465 3.68 0.26 16.02
C ASP A 465 5.13 0.01 16.51
N GLN A 466 6.06 -0.29 15.60
CA GLN A 466 7.45 -0.62 15.93
C GLN A 466 8.46 0.20 15.10
N PRO A 467 8.45 1.55 15.25
CA PRO A 467 9.21 2.47 14.38
C PRO A 467 10.73 2.24 14.42
N LYS A 468 11.26 1.86 15.57
CA LYS A 468 12.70 1.58 15.73
C LYS A 468 13.11 0.31 14.98
N TRP A 469 12.38 -0.79 15.23
CA TRP A 469 12.75 -2.09 14.69
C TRP A 469 12.66 -2.11 13.17
N ILE A 470 11.61 -1.49 12.60
CA ILE A 470 11.48 -1.41 11.14
C ILE A 470 12.53 -0.48 10.51
N TYR A 471 12.88 0.62 11.18
CA TYR A 471 13.94 1.51 10.70
C TYR A 471 15.26 0.77 10.58
N GLU A 472 15.64 -0.01 11.61
CA GLU A 472 16.84 -0.85 11.55
C GLU A 472 16.74 -1.91 10.45
N LEU A 473 15.62 -2.63 10.34
CA LEU A 473 15.41 -3.63 9.27
C LEU A 473 15.67 -3.04 7.88
N ILE A 474 15.05 -1.89 7.60
CA ILE A 474 15.15 -1.23 6.29
C ILE A 474 16.54 -0.64 6.09
N TYR A 475 17.14 -0.04 7.10
CA TYR A 475 18.51 0.46 7.03
C TYR A 475 19.51 -0.66 6.69
N HIS A 476 19.41 -1.81 7.35
CA HIS A 476 20.24 -2.98 7.10
C HIS A 476 20.05 -3.52 5.67
N LEU A 477 18.79 -3.62 5.23
CA LEU A 477 18.42 -4.09 3.90
C LEU A 477 19.00 -3.21 2.78
N THR A 478 18.78 -1.90 2.87
CA THR A 478 19.11 -0.95 1.79
C THR A 478 20.59 -0.62 1.72
N HIS A 479 21.33 -0.77 2.82
CA HIS A 479 22.78 -0.55 2.89
C HIS A 479 23.58 -1.86 2.77
N GLN A 480 22.92 -2.97 2.41
CA GLN A 480 23.52 -4.30 2.20
C GLN A 480 24.41 -4.77 3.37
N LYS A 481 24.01 -4.44 4.60
CA LYS A 481 24.73 -4.91 5.79
C LYS A 481 24.35 -6.37 6.04
N HIS A 482 25.34 -7.27 6.01
CA HIS A 482 25.20 -8.74 6.04
C HIS A 482 24.57 -9.36 7.32
N ALA A 483 23.86 -8.60 8.16
CA ALA A 483 23.25 -9.13 9.37
C ALA A 483 21.86 -8.53 9.61
N LEU A 484 20.84 -9.38 9.50
CA LEU A 484 19.56 -9.29 10.20
C LEU A 484 19.49 -10.41 11.24
#